data_AF-A0A5U4V6S5-F1
#
_entry.id   AF-A0A5U4V6S5-F1
#
_cell.length_a   1.000
_cell.length_b   1.000
_cell.length_c   1.000
_cell.angle_alpha   90.00
_cell.angle_beta   90.00
_cell.angle_gamma   90.00
#
_symmetry.space_group_name_H-M   'P 1'
#
loop_
_entity.id
_entity.type
_entity.pdbx_description
1 polymer ?
#
loop_
_entity_poly.entity_id
_entity_poly.type
_entity_poly.pdbx_seq_one_letter_code
_entity_poly.pdbx_strand_id
1 'polypeptide(L)'
;MSILNKAILTGGLAMGVAFSAMAHPELKSSVPQADSAVAAPEKIQLNFTEDLTVKFSGAKLTMTGMKGMSSHSPMPVAAKVAPGADPKSMVIIPREPLPAGTYRVDWRAVSADTHPITGNYTFTVK
;
A
#
# COMPACT_ATOMS: atom_id res chain seq x y z
N MET A 1 -17.84 -64.36 -30.84
CA MET A 1 -17.83 -64.35 -29.36
C MET A 1 -16.82 -63.30 -28.92
N SER A 2 -17.30 -62.24 -28.26
CA SER A 2 -16.55 -61.09 -27.74
C SER A 2 -15.67 -61.44 -26.54
N ILE A 3 -14.51 -60.76 -26.38
CA ILE A 3 -13.97 -60.14 -25.13
C ILE A 3 -12.47 -59.81 -25.31
N LEU A 4 -11.87 -58.72 -24.84
CA LEU A 4 -12.29 -57.43 -24.28
C LEU A 4 -10.98 -56.58 -24.16
N ASN A 5 -11.03 -55.30 -24.51
CA ASN A 5 -9.94 -54.34 -24.28
C ASN A 5 -9.58 -54.23 -22.79
N LYS A 6 -8.28 -54.18 -22.45
CA LYS A 6 -7.80 -53.62 -21.18
C LYS A 6 -6.63 -52.67 -21.42
N ALA A 7 -6.95 -51.40 -21.62
CA ALA A 7 -6.03 -50.31 -21.37
C ALA A 7 -6.11 -50.00 -19.87
N ILE A 8 -5.00 -50.20 -19.13
CA ILE A 8 -4.90 -49.74 -17.75
C ILE A 8 -4.17 -48.40 -17.80
N LEU A 9 -4.92 -47.32 -17.54
CA LEU A 9 -4.40 -45.97 -17.35
C LEU A 9 -3.53 -45.92 -16.08
N THR A 10 -2.26 -45.58 -16.25
CA THR A 10 -1.42 -45.04 -15.18
C THR A 10 -1.93 -43.67 -14.76
N GLY A 11 -2.69 -43.60 -13.66
CA GLY A 11 -3.11 -42.35 -13.03
C GLY A 11 -1.98 -41.75 -12.19
N GLY A 12 -1.27 -40.76 -12.73
CA GLY A 12 -0.35 -39.93 -11.95
C GLY A 12 -1.13 -38.95 -11.08
N LEU A 13 -1.04 -39.08 -9.76
CA LEU A 13 -1.55 -38.09 -8.82
C LEU A 13 -0.63 -36.87 -8.83
N ALA A 14 -0.94 -35.88 -9.66
CA ALA A 14 -0.31 -34.57 -9.58
C ALA A 14 -0.79 -33.87 -8.30
N MET A 15 0.02 -33.92 -7.24
CA MET A 15 -0.19 -33.10 -6.05
C MET A 15 0.01 -31.63 -6.43
N GLY A 16 -1.09 -30.94 -6.74
CA GLY A 16 -1.11 -29.50 -6.93
C GLY A 16 -0.75 -28.80 -5.62
N VAL A 17 0.42 -28.19 -5.57
CA VAL A 17 0.80 -27.28 -4.49
C VAL A 17 -0.11 -26.06 -4.61
N ALA A 18 -1.12 -25.96 -3.75
CA ALA A 18 -1.95 -24.76 -3.67
C ALA A 18 -1.07 -23.65 -3.08
N PHE A 19 -0.47 -22.84 -3.94
CA PHE A 19 0.13 -21.58 -3.51
C PHE A 19 -1.01 -20.69 -3.02
N SER A 20 -1.03 -20.38 -1.73
CA SER A 20 -1.87 -19.32 -1.20
C SER A 20 -1.43 -18.02 -1.87
N ALA A 21 -2.16 -17.58 -2.90
CA ALA A 21 -1.99 -16.23 -3.42
C ALA A 21 -2.34 -15.26 -2.28
N MET A 22 -1.36 -14.51 -1.78
CA MET A 22 -1.63 -13.45 -0.80
C MET A 22 -2.49 -12.40 -1.49
N ALA A 23 -3.78 -12.38 -1.15
CA ALA A 23 -4.72 -11.48 -1.80
C ALA A 23 -4.74 -10.09 -1.12
N HIS A 24 -4.30 -10.01 0.14
CA HIS A 24 -4.31 -8.78 0.91
C HIS A 24 -3.14 -7.86 0.54
N PRO A 25 -3.40 -6.56 0.26
CA PRO A 25 -2.33 -5.61 -0.03
C PRO A 25 -1.60 -5.21 1.26
N GLU A 26 -0.31 -5.50 1.33
CA GLU A 26 0.58 -5.04 2.40
C GLU A 26 1.48 -3.90 1.91
N LEU A 27 1.77 -2.92 2.77
CA LEU A 27 2.72 -1.86 2.42
C LEU A 27 4.14 -2.44 2.38
N LYS A 28 4.69 -2.56 1.17
CA LYS A 28 6.05 -3.08 0.92
C LYS A 28 7.12 -2.01 1.13
N SER A 29 6.85 -0.78 0.71
CA SER A 29 7.76 0.34 0.88
C SER A 29 7.05 1.68 0.71
N SER A 30 7.68 2.75 1.16
CA SER A 30 7.22 4.11 0.94
C SER A 30 8.36 5.06 0.62
N VAL A 31 8.04 6.16 -0.06
CA VAL A 31 8.93 7.30 -0.25
C VAL A 31 8.13 8.56 0.13
N PRO A 32 8.48 9.29 1.20
CA PRO A 32 9.56 9.02 2.16
C PRO A 32 9.41 7.68 2.89
N GLN A 33 10.53 7.10 3.30
CA GLN A 33 10.52 5.86 4.10
C GLN A 33 10.00 6.14 5.52
N ALA A 34 9.44 5.12 6.15
CA ALA A 34 9.09 5.19 7.56
C ALA A 34 10.29 5.60 8.42
N ASP A 35 10.04 6.50 9.37
CA ASP A 35 10.98 7.06 10.32
C ASP A 35 12.17 7.81 9.68
N SER A 36 12.08 8.10 8.38
CA SER A 36 13.10 8.88 7.67
C SER A 36 12.92 10.38 7.85
N ALA A 37 14.02 11.11 7.72
CA ALA A 37 14.03 12.57 7.79
C ALA A 37 14.61 13.18 6.49
N VAL A 38 13.73 13.76 5.68
CA VAL A 38 13.97 14.16 4.29
C VAL A 38 13.75 15.66 4.07
N ALA A 39 14.20 16.19 2.92
CA ALA A 39 13.71 17.47 2.43
C ALA A 39 12.21 17.38 2.09
N ALA A 40 11.51 18.51 2.04
CA ALA A 40 10.07 18.55 1.78
C ALA A 40 9.73 17.81 0.46
N PRO A 41 9.01 16.66 0.52
CA PRO A 41 8.69 15.91 -0.68
C PRO A 41 7.54 16.54 -1.45
N GLU A 42 7.62 16.57 -2.77
CA GLU A 42 6.51 16.99 -3.64
C GLU A 42 5.35 15.98 -3.66
N LYS A 43 5.66 14.71 -3.39
CA LYS A 43 4.69 13.62 -3.30
C LYS A 43 5.19 12.55 -2.33
N ILE A 44 4.24 11.83 -1.75
CA ILE A 44 4.48 10.63 -0.96
C ILE A 44 3.98 9.44 -1.79
N GLN A 45 4.83 8.46 -2.03
CA GLN A 45 4.50 7.25 -2.76
C GLN A 45 4.42 6.06 -1.80
N LEU A 46 3.35 5.28 -1.92
CA LEU A 46 3.12 4.05 -1.18
C LEU A 46 3.11 2.89 -2.16
N ASN A 47 3.97 1.90 -1.94
CA ASN A 47 4.09 0.72 -2.80
C ASN A 47 3.64 -0.51 -2.01
N PHE A 48 2.75 -1.29 -2.60
CA PHE A 48 2.11 -2.45 -1.99
C PHE A 48 2.59 -3.76 -2.64
N THR A 49 2.23 -4.87 -2.01
CA THR A 49 2.49 -6.22 -2.54
C THR A 49 1.56 -6.56 -3.71
N GLU A 50 0.33 -6.06 -3.67
CA GLU A 50 -0.75 -6.37 -4.61
C GLU A 50 -1.23 -5.16 -5.41
N ASP A 51 -1.86 -5.44 -6.56
CA ASP A 51 -2.49 -4.41 -7.38
C ASP A 51 -3.63 -3.75 -6.61
N LEU A 52 -3.70 -2.42 -6.67
CA LEU A 52 -4.69 -1.65 -5.94
C LEU A 52 -5.93 -1.35 -6.79
N THR A 53 -7.09 -1.55 -6.18
CA THR A 53 -8.32 -0.88 -6.61
C THR A 53 -8.32 0.54 -6.04
N VAL A 54 -7.62 1.48 -6.68
CA VAL A 54 -7.37 2.84 -6.14
C VAL A 54 -8.66 3.62 -5.85
N LYS A 55 -9.73 3.43 -6.64
CA LYS A 55 -11.06 4.04 -6.38
C LYS A 55 -11.66 3.67 -5.02
N PHE A 56 -11.24 2.53 -4.47
CA PHE A 56 -11.60 2.04 -3.14
C PHE A 56 -10.42 2.09 -2.18
N SER A 57 -9.30 2.71 -2.55
CA SER A 57 -8.16 2.93 -1.65
C SER A 57 -8.08 4.43 -1.30
N GLY A 58 -7.25 4.78 -0.32
CA GLY A 58 -7.08 6.17 0.07
C GLY A 58 -6.01 6.35 1.11
N ALA A 59 -5.65 7.61 1.35
CA ALA A 59 -4.72 8.00 2.40
C ALA A 59 -4.99 9.42 2.89
N LYS A 60 -4.55 9.69 4.11
CA LYS A 60 -4.58 11.00 4.76
C LYS A 60 -3.17 11.35 5.21
N LEU A 61 -2.84 12.63 5.10
CA LEU A 61 -1.60 13.19 5.60
C LEU A 61 -1.94 14.14 6.76
N THR A 62 -1.25 13.97 7.87
CA THR A 62 -1.46 14.78 9.08
C THR A 62 -0.12 15.25 9.60
N MET A 63 0.03 16.55 9.84
CA MET A 63 1.18 17.07 10.57
C MET A 63 0.96 16.84 12.07
N THR A 64 1.89 16.15 12.71
CA THR A 64 1.82 15.76 14.13
C THR A 64 2.81 16.53 15.00
N GLY A 65 3.78 17.20 14.40
CA GLY A 65 4.67 18.12 15.09
C GLY A 65 5.24 19.17 14.14
N MET A 66 5.36 20.40 14.61
CA MET A 66 5.92 21.52 13.87
C MET A 66 7.21 21.97 14.55
N LYS A 67 8.30 22.10 13.78
CA LYS A 67 9.58 22.56 14.32
C LYS A 67 9.42 23.96 14.93
N GLY A 68 9.78 24.12 16.20
CA GLY A 68 9.71 25.39 16.93
C GLY A 68 8.41 25.65 17.68
N MET A 69 7.43 24.75 17.63
CA MET A 69 6.21 24.81 18.43
C MET A 69 6.14 23.61 19.38
N SER A 70 6.02 23.88 20.69
CA SER A 70 5.82 22.82 21.69
C SER A 70 4.38 22.31 21.61
N SER A 71 4.20 21.09 21.11
CA SER A 71 2.93 20.34 21.02
C SER A 71 1.73 21.13 20.49
N HIS A 72 1.37 20.90 19.23
CA HIS A 72 0.07 21.30 18.68
C HIS A 72 -0.83 20.07 18.49
N SER A 73 -2.14 20.28 18.43
CA SER A 73 -3.05 19.21 18.00
C SER A 73 -2.74 18.77 16.56
N PRO A 74 -2.91 17.49 16.19
CA PRO A 74 -2.65 17.04 14.82
C PRO A 74 -3.41 17.87 13.79
N MET A 75 -2.71 18.34 12.76
CA MET A 75 -3.26 19.23 11.73
C MET A 75 -3.40 18.44 10.41
N PRO A 76 -4.62 18.24 9.89
CA PRO A 76 -4.83 17.63 8.59
C PRO A 76 -4.15 18.45 7.49
N VAL A 77 -3.42 17.78 6.60
CA VAL A 77 -2.81 18.40 5.42
C VAL A 77 -3.70 18.15 4.22
N ALA A 78 -4.07 19.22 3.51
CA ALA A 78 -4.83 19.09 2.28
C ALA A 78 -3.97 18.41 1.21
N ALA A 79 -4.39 17.24 0.75
CA ALA A 79 -3.69 16.46 -0.26
C ALA A 79 -4.67 15.75 -1.20
N LYS A 80 -4.21 15.47 -2.43
CA LYS A 80 -4.90 14.60 -3.38
C LYS A 80 -4.28 13.20 -3.34
N VAL A 81 -5.12 12.17 -3.42
CA VAL A 81 -4.66 10.79 -3.65
C VAL A 81 -4.91 10.41 -5.10
N ALA A 82 -3.94 9.76 -5.74
CA ALA A 82 -4.03 9.29 -7.11
C ALA A 82 -3.33 7.93 -7.28
N PRO A 83 -3.65 7.16 -8.34
CA PRO A 83 -2.85 6.00 -8.73
C PRO A 83 -1.39 6.42 -8.97
N GLY A 84 -0.44 5.57 -8.59
CA GLY A 84 0.93 5.71 -9.04
C GLY A 84 1.12 5.16 -10.45
N ALA A 85 2.36 5.20 -10.94
CA ALA A 85 2.70 4.63 -12.25
C ALA A 85 2.65 3.09 -12.26
N ASP A 86 2.92 2.47 -11.10
CA ASP A 86 2.78 1.04 -10.86
C ASP A 86 1.35 0.75 -10.33
N PRO A 87 0.62 -0.24 -10.85
CA PRO A 87 -0.71 -0.64 -10.34
C PRO A 87 -0.74 -0.97 -8.84
N LYS A 88 0.40 -1.37 -8.28
CA LYS A 88 0.61 -1.66 -6.85
C LYS A 88 0.94 -0.43 -6.03
N SER A 89 0.75 0.77 -6.57
CA SER A 89 1.13 2.01 -5.91
C SER A 89 0.05 3.07 -5.94
N MET A 90 0.05 3.91 -4.89
CA MET A 90 -0.69 5.16 -4.87
C MET A 90 0.20 6.29 -4.40
N VAL A 91 -0.13 7.50 -4.84
CA VAL A 91 0.59 8.72 -4.48
C VAL A 91 -0.32 9.68 -3.75
N ILE A 92 0.24 10.33 -2.73
CA ILE A 92 -0.36 11.43 -1.98
C ILE A 92 0.39 12.69 -2.39
N ILE A 93 -0.33 13.67 -2.93
CA ILE A 93 0.23 14.92 -3.45
C ILE A 93 -0.30 16.04 -2.56
N PRO A 94 0.52 16.61 -1.65
CA PRO A 94 0.15 17.79 -0.88
C PRO A 94 -0.26 18.95 -1.81
N ARG A 95 -1.25 19.73 -1.41
CA ARG A 95 -1.66 20.92 -2.18
C ARG A 95 -0.68 22.08 -2.07
N GLU A 96 0.09 22.10 -0.99
CA GLU A 96 1.09 23.12 -0.67
C GLU A 96 2.37 22.43 -0.18
N PRO A 97 3.55 23.08 -0.31
CA PRO A 97 4.79 22.56 0.25
C PRO A 97 4.67 22.25 1.73
N LEU A 98 5.26 21.13 2.17
CA LEU A 98 5.21 20.70 3.56
C LEU A 98 6.21 21.49 4.41
N PRO A 99 5.76 22.23 5.46
CA PRO A 99 6.67 22.83 6.43
C PRO A 99 7.54 21.79 7.16
N ALA A 100 8.67 22.22 7.71
CA ALA A 100 9.51 21.37 8.54
C ALA A 100 8.76 20.88 9.79
N GLY A 101 8.75 19.56 9.99
CA GLY A 101 7.90 18.94 11.00
C GLY A 101 7.76 17.44 10.82
N THR A 102 7.03 16.82 11.74
CA THR A 102 6.70 15.39 11.73
C THR A 102 5.33 15.19 11.10
N TYR A 103 5.24 14.21 10.21
CA TYR A 103 4.05 13.89 9.45
C TYR A 103 3.70 12.42 9.61
N ARG A 104 2.41 12.16 9.82
CA ARG A 104 1.82 10.82 9.82
C ARG A 104 1.04 10.61 8.53
N VAL A 105 1.29 9.47 7.91
CA VAL A 105 0.51 8.95 6.79
C VAL A 105 -0.38 7.86 7.32
N ASP A 106 -1.70 8.02 7.19
CA ASP A 106 -2.68 6.96 7.42
C ASP A 106 -3.21 6.49 6.07
N TRP A 107 -3.20 5.19 5.81
CA TRP A 107 -3.62 4.63 4.51
C TRP A 107 -4.64 3.51 4.67
N ARG A 108 -5.41 3.32 3.60
CA ARG A 108 -6.33 2.19 3.37
C ARG A 108 -6.07 1.68 1.96
N ALA A 109 -5.70 0.41 1.83
CA ALA A 109 -5.44 -0.27 0.58
C ALA A 109 -6.48 -1.37 0.36
N VAL A 110 -6.98 -1.48 -0.87
CA VAL A 110 -7.93 -2.51 -1.29
C VAL A 110 -7.41 -3.11 -2.59
N SER A 111 -7.28 -4.44 -2.65
CA SER A 111 -6.90 -5.18 -3.85
C SER A 111 -8.14 -5.79 -4.53
N ALA A 112 -7.94 -6.78 -5.41
CA ALA A 112 -9.02 -7.52 -6.05
C ALA A 112 -9.89 -8.33 -5.07
N ASP A 113 -9.39 -8.66 -3.87
CA ASP A 113 -10.12 -9.42 -2.86
C ASP A 113 -11.19 -8.61 -2.10
N THR A 114 -11.25 -7.30 -2.38
CA THR A 114 -12.18 -6.31 -1.80
C THR A 114 -12.04 -6.05 -0.29
N HIS A 115 -11.12 -6.72 0.40
CA HIS A 115 -10.92 -6.55 1.83
C HIS A 115 -9.96 -5.38 2.08
N PRO A 116 -10.40 -4.32 2.80
CA PRO A 116 -9.51 -3.21 3.09
C PRO A 116 -8.52 -3.54 4.20
N ILE A 117 -7.25 -3.30 3.91
CA ILE A 117 -6.18 -3.26 4.89
C ILE A 117 -5.85 -1.80 5.20
N THR A 118 -5.62 -1.49 6.46
CA THR A 118 -5.21 -0.15 6.91
C THR A 118 -3.85 -0.20 7.57
N GLY A 119 -3.17 0.93 7.58
CA GLY A 119 -1.93 1.08 8.30
C GLY A 119 -1.52 2.54 8.38
N ASN A 120 -0.41 2.78 9.07
CA ASN A 120 0.16 4.12 9.18
C ASN A 120 1.67 4.06 9.38
N TYR A 121 2.34 5.15 9.07
CA TYR A 121 3.74 5.38 9.44
C TYR A 121 4.00 6.88 9.56
N THR A 122 5.18 7.23 10.10
CA THR A 122 5.61 8.61 10.29
C THR A 122 6.87 8.90 9.49
N PHE A 123 7.05 10.14 9.04
CA PHE A 123 8.32 10.66 8.52
C PHE A 123 8.50 12.12 8.96
N THR A 124 9.71 12.64 8.80
CA THR A 124 10.05 14.04 9.16
C THR A 124 10.50 14.82 7.93
N VAL A 125 10.01 16.05 7.80
CA VAL A 125 10.52 17.06 6.88
C VAL A 125 11.50 17.96 7.63
N LYS A 126 12.69 18.16 7.08
CA LYS A 126 13.77 18.99 7.65
C LYS A 126 13.68 20.46 7.24
#